data_AF-T1G5T8-F1
#
_entry.id   AF-T1G5T8-F1
#
_cell.length_a   1.000
_cell.length_b   1.000
_cell.length_c   1.000
_cell.angle_alpha   90.00
_cell.angle_beta   90.00
_cell.angle_gamma   90.00
#
_symmetry.space_group_name_H-M   'P 1'
#
loop_
_entity.id
_entity.type
_entity.pdbx_description
1 polymer ?
#
loop_
_entity_poly.entity_id
_entity_poly.type
_entity_poly.pdbx_seq_one_letter_code
_entity_poly.pdbx_strand_id
1 'polypeptide(L)' 'CSEAQCRMLCPNGFMRDHNGCEICKCNECDGVLCRMYCANGFQRDANGCEICRCN' A
#
# COMPACT_ATOMS: atom_id res chain seq x y z
N CYS A 1 -5.75 10.38 -9.48
CA CYS A 1 -6.05 10.38 -8.04
C CYS A 1 -5.99 11.82 -7.55
N SER A 2 -7.03 12.31 -6.88
CA SER A 2 -6.95 13.58 -6.15
C SER A 2 -5.98 13.37 -5.00
N GLU A 3 -4.99 14.25 -4.83
CA GLU A 3 -4.06 14.17 -3.71
C GLU A 3 -4.89 14.25 -2.41
N ALA A 4 -4.96 13.14 -1.68
CA ALA A 4 -5.79 13.06 -0.50
C ALA A 4 -5.13 13.94 0.58
N GLN A 5 -5.67 15.14 0.81
CA GLN A 5 -5.20 16.06 1.84
C GLN A 5 -5.64 15.58 3.24
N CYS A 6 -5.14 14.43 3.65
CA CYS A 6 -5.42 13.84 4.94
C CYS A 6 -4.49 14.48 5.97
N ARG A 7 -5.04 15.10 7.02
CA ARG A 7 -4.26 15.72 8.11
C ARG A 7 -3.75 14.70 9.16
N MET A 8 -3.68 13.42 8.81
CA MET A 8 -3.28 12.35 9.71
C MET A 8 -1.90 11.82 9.33
N LEU A 9 -1.07 11.50 10.32
CA LEU A 9 0.22 10.87 10.11
C LEU A 9 0.05 9.35 10.19
N CYS A 10 0.33 8.64 9.10
CA CYS A 10 0.27 7.19 9.07
C CYS A 10 1.71 6.62 8.99
N PRO A 11 2.18 5.88 10.01
CA PRO A 11 3.55 5.35 10.03
C PRO A 11 3.89 4.46 8.82
N ASN A 12 2.91 3.71 8.34
CA ASN A 12 3.05 2.78 7.21
C ASN A 12 2.47 3.35 5.89
N GLY A 13 2.22 4.67 5.83
CA GLY A 13 1.59 5.33 4.69
C GLY A 13 0.06 5.15 4.62
N PHE A 14 -0.53 5.57 3.50
CA PHE A 14 -1.98 5.52 3.26
C PHE A 14 -2.39 4.26 2.48
N MET A 15 -3.59 3.75 2.76
CA MET A 15 -4.21 2.70 1.94
C MET A 15 -4.50 3.22 0.54
N ARG A 16 -4.58 2.29 -0.42
CA ARG A 16 -4.95 2.59 -1.82
C ARG A 16 -6.25 1.88 -2.18
N ASP A 17 -7.08 2.54 -3.00
CA ASP A 17 -8.29 1.96 -3.57
C ASP A 17 -7.98 1.00 -4.74
N HIS A 18 -9.02 0.45 -5.37
CA HIS A 18 -8.90 -0.46 -6.50
C HIS A 18 -8.28 0.18 -7.77
N ASN A 19 -8.20 1.51 -7.84
CA ASN A 19 -7.56 2.26 -8.92
C ASN A 19 -6.10 2.59 -8.59
N GLY A 20 -5.61 2.20 -7.40
CA GLY A 20 -4.29 2.55 -6.89
C GLY A 20 -4.22 3.97 -6.31
N CYS A 21 -5.36 4.62 -6.07
CA CYS A 21 -5.41 5.95 -5.48
C CYS A 21 -5.36 5.91 -3.97
N GLU A 22 -4.52 6.75 -3.37
CA GLU A 22 -4.41 6.86 -1.91
C GLU A 22 -5.70 7.43 -1.32
N ILE A 23 -6.17 6.81 -0.24
CA ILE A 23 -7.35 7.21 0.52
C ILE A 23 -6.95 7.63 1.93
N CYS A 24 -7.75 8.47 2.59
CA CYS A 24 -7.51 8.90 3.97
C CYS A 24 -7.79 7.80 5.01
N LYS A 25 -7.09 6.68 4.88
CA LYS A 25 -7.10 5.55 5.81
C LYS A 25 -5.66 5.06 5.96
N CYS A 26 -5.20 4.92 7.20
CA CYS A 26 -3.84 4.42 7.43
C CYS A 26 -3.71 2.99 6.95
N ASN A 27 -2.55 2.70 6.39
CA ASN A 27 -2.14 1.35 6.06
C ASN A 27 -1.88 0.58 7.36
N GLU A 28 -2.71 -0.41 7.66
CA GLU A 28 -2.54 -1.29 8.83
C GLU A 28 -1.62 -2.48 8.52
N CYS A 29 -1.14 -2.58 7.28
CA CYS A 29 -0.23 -3.64 6.87
C CYS A 29 1.15 -3.43 7.50
N ASP A 30 1.67 -4.48 8.13
CA ASP A 30 3.07 -4.52 8.52
C ASP A 30 3.95 -4.45 7.28
N GLY A 31 4.98 -3.60 7.32
CA GLY A 31 5.92 -3.45 6.20
C GLY A 31 6.55 -4.81 5.86
N VAL A 32 6.19 -5.38 4.72
CA VAL A 32 6.69 -6.70 4.34
C VAL A 32 8.12 -6.56 3.81
N LEU A 33 9.09 -6.98 4.62
CA LEU A 33 10.49 -7.08 4.21
C LEU A 33 10.70 -8.34 3.35
N CYS A 34 10.47 -8.21 2.05
CA CYS A 34 10.79 -9.26 1.08
C CYS A 34 12.23 -9.11 0.59
N ARG A 35 13.01 -10.20 0.58
CA ARG A 35 14.38 -10.22 0.01
C ARG A 35 14.39 -10.37 -1.52
N MET A 36 13.34 -9.97 -2.20
CA MET A 36 13.19 -10.10 -3.65
C MET A 36 12.86 -8.74 -4.25
N TYR A 37 13.36 -8.52 -5.47
CA TYR A 37 13.02 -7.34 -6.25
C TYR A 37 11.92 -7.70 -7.26
N CYS A 38 10.86 -6.90 -7.30
CA CYS A 38 9.79 -7.02 -8.28
C CYS A 38 9.76 -5.78 -9.17
N ALA A 39 10.05 -5.92 -10.46
CA ALA A 39 10.09 -4.79 -11.40
C ALA A 39 8.73 -4.08 -11.55
N ASN A 40 7.63 -4.82 -11.43
CA ASN A 40 6.25 -4.31 -11.50
C ASN A 40 5.61 -4.14 -10.10
N GLY A 41 6.41 -4.14 -9.03
CA GLY A 41 5.93 -4.09 -7.64
C GLY A 41 5.37 -5.43 -7.12
N PHE A 42 4.94 -5.40 -5.86
CA PHE A 42 4.40 -6.57 -5.15
C PHE A 42 2.89 -6.72 -5.35
N GLN A 43 2.41 -7.97 -5.36
CA GLN A 43 1.00 -8.31 -5.26
C GLN A 43 0.45 -7.86 -3.91
N ARG A 44 -0.86 -7.60 -3.89
CA ARG A 44 -1.59 -7.23 -2.68
C ARG A 44 -2.59 -8.32 -2.31
N ASP A 45 -2.79 -8.53 -1.02
CA ASP A 45 -3.84 -9.41 -0.50
C ASP A 45 -5.23 -8.75 -0.59
N ALA A 46 -6.27 -9.44 -0.09
CA ALA A 46 -7.63 -8.92 -0.06
C ALA A 46 -7.81 -7.65 0.80
N ASN A 47 -6.86 -7.36 1.69
CA ASN A 47 -6.84 -6.16 2.54
C ASN A 47 -6.06 -5.01 1.90
N GLY A 48 -5.42 -5.23 0.75
CA GLY A 48 -4.58 -4.24 0.08
C GLY A 48 -3.12 -4.22 0.57
N CYS A 49 -2.72 -5.18 1.41
CA CYS A 49 -1.37 -5.34 1.94
C CYS A 49 -0.45 -5.99 0.93
N GLU A 50 0.73 -5.42 0.73
CA GLU A 50 1.76 -6.03 -0.12
C GLU A 50 2.19 -7.38 0.48
N ILE A 51 2.32 -8.40 -0.37
CA ILE A 51 2.81 -9.72 0.00
C ILE A 51 4.09 -10.04 -0.79
N CYS A 52 4.92 -10.96 -0.30
CA CYS A 52 6.16 -11.37 -1.01
C CYS A 52 5.89 -12.20 -2.27
N ARG A 53 5.25 -11.58 -3.26
CA ARG A 53 4.94 -12.13 -4.57
C ARG A 53 4.89 -10.98 -5.58
N CYS A 54 5.52 -11.12 -6.74
CA CYS A 54 5.51 -10.06 -7.76
C CYS A 54 4.20 -10.04 -8.56
N ASN A 55 3.78 -8.86 -9.02
CA ASN A 55 2.69 -8.70 -10.00
C ASN A 55 3.07 -9.24 -11.38
#